data_AF-A0A135W2N1-F1
#
_entry.id   AF-A0A135W2N1-F1
#
_cell.length_a   1.000
_cell.length_b   1.000
_cell.length_c   1.000
_cell.angle_alpha   90.00
_cell.angle_beta   90.00
_cell.angle_gamma   90.00
#
_symmetry.space_group_name_H-M   'P 1'
#
loop_
_entity.id
_entity.type
_entity.pdbx_description
1 polymer ?
#
loop_
_entity_poly.entity_id
_entity_poly.type
_entity_poly.pdbx_seq_one_letter_code
_entity_poly.pdbx_strand_id
1 'polypeptide(L)'
;MKNYTSALFLFLLMAFSFIHGQTAAPAQDYNKTLLQTVKELNLATNQEAYEKVLYKFERLNTLKQEKDWILLYNIAYCKIVLSRWKEGSADLEDAVSKLQKAARLSPNNSEILTLESRAYILLIGKNTTKNGPKYTQQCKSNLDKAISLNKNNPRAYLVYGMYYVYFPKIVGGDPEKGCKIFNQAASLYNQTKMDPNSVKPQWGKELNEWYIKNNCK
;
A
#
# COMPACT_ATOMS: atom_id res chain seq x y z
N MET A 1 -44.65 5.51 73.48
CA MET A 1 -43.62 6.07 72.57
C MET A 1 -42.72 4.90 72.14
N LYS A 2 -42.79 4.52 70.86
CA LYS A 2 -42.14 3.33 70.29
C LYS A 2 -40.73 3.70 69.82
N ASN A 3 -39.70 3.04 70.33
CA ASN A 3 -38.33 3.20 69.84
C ASN A 3 -38.01 2.07 68.86
N TYR A 4 -37.95 2.43 67.58
CA TYR A 4 -37.53 1.57 66.48
C TYR A 4 -36.00 1.64 66.37
N THR A 5 -35.28 0.72 67.02
CA THR A 5 -33.80 0.65 66.93
C THR A 5 -33.31 -0.71 66.45
N SER A 6 -34.10 -1.41 65.61
CA SER A 6 -33.70 -2.71 65.04
C SER A 6 -34.15 -2.85 63.58
N ALA A 7 -33.82 -1.88 62.73
CA ALA A 7 -34.13 -1.93 61.30
C ALA A 7 -32.99 -1.37 60.43
N LEU A 8 -31.73 -1.63 60.80
CA LEU A 8 -30.59 -1.14 60.03
C LEU A 8 -29.40 -2.12 60.06
N PHE A 9 -29.65 -3.40 59.83
CA PHE A 9 -28.57 -4.39 59.74
C PHE A 9 -28.94 -5.57 58.85
N LEU A 10 -29.48 -5.32 57.64
CA LEU A 10 -29.74 -6.39 56.66
C LEU A 10 -29.91 -5.83 55.24
N PHE A 11 -29.02 -4.94 54.81
CA PHE A 11 -28.95 -4.48 53.42
C PHE A 11 -27.52 -4.16 52.98
N LEU A 12 -26.56 -5.03 53.34
CA LEU A 12 -25.19 -4.91 52.91
C LEU A 12 -24.60 -6.31 52.80
N LEU A 13 -24.83 -7.00 51.68
CA LEU A 13 -24.08 -8.18 51.17
C LEU A 13 -24.75 -8.77 49.91
N MET A 14 -25.00 -7.95 48.88
CA MET A 14 -25.18 -8.43 47.51
C MET A 14 -24.42 -7.53 46.53
N ALA A 15 -23.10 -7.45 46.72
CA ALA A 15 -22.20 -7.05 45.64
C ALA A 15 -21.56 -8.34 45.11
N PHE A 16 -22.33 -9.12 44.35
CA PHE A 16 -21.76 -10.21 43.56
C PHE A 16 -20.88 -9.58 42.50
N SER A 17 -19.57 -9.62 42.73
CA SER A 17 -18.56 -9.17 41.80
C SER A 17 -18.64 -10.04 40.55
N PHE A 18 -19.35 -9.58 39.52
CA PHE A 18 -19.18 -10.09 38.16
C PHE A 18 -17.82 -9.63 37.66
N ILE A 19 -16.76 -10.33 38.11
CA ILE A 19 -15.46 -10.31 37.45
C ILE A 19 -15.67 -11.05 36.13
N HIS A 20 -16.15 -10.34 35.11
CA HIS A 20 -16.02 -10.79 33.74
C HIS A 20 -14.52 -10.83 33.45
N GLY A 21 -13.92 -12.02 33.58
CA GLY A 21 -12.62 -12.28 33.00
C GLY A 21 -12.72 -11.90 31.53
N GLN A 22 -12.11 -10.77 31.16
CA GLN A 22 -11.88 -10.45 29.76
C GLN A 22 -10.94 -11.56 29.28
N THR A 23 -11.50 -12.58 28.64
CA THR A 23 -10.71 -13.50 27.85
C THR A 23 -10.05 -12.63 26.79
N ALA A 24 -8.75 -12.39 26.93
CA ALA A 24 -7.97 -11.73 25.91
C ALA A 24 -8.26 -12.49 24.61
N ALA A 25 -8.80 -11.78 23.62
CA ALA A 25 -9.04 -12.37 22.31
C ALA A 25 -7.75 -13.07 21.86
N PRO A 26 -7.81 -14.29 21.29
CA PRO A 26 -6.61 -15.01 20.88
C PRO A 26 -5.72 -14.08 20.07
N ALA A 27 -4.44 -13.99 20.45
CA ALA A 27 -3.48 -13.16 19.74
C ALA A 27 -3.52 -13.53 18.26
N GLN A 28 -4.01 -12.59 17.44
CA GLN A 28 -4.21 -12.80 16.03
C GLN A 28 -2.85 -13.07 15.39
N ASP A 29 -2.69 -14.23 14.74
CA ASP A 29 -1.46 -14.56 14.03
C ASP A 29 -1.25 -13.53 12.91
N TYR A 30 -0.24 -12.68 13.12
CA TYR A 30 0.11 -11.60 12.22
C TYR A 30 0.43 -12.11 10.82
N ASN A 31 1.26 -13.15 10.70
CA ASN A 31 1.73 -13.65 9.42
C ASN A 31 0.56 -14.27 8.64
N LYS A 32 -0.27 -15.07 9.32
CA LYS A 32 -1.47 -15.66 8.73
C LYS A 32 -2.44 -14.59 8.25
N THR A 33 -2.68 -13.56 9.05
CA THR A 33 -3.62 -12.49 8.66
C THR A 33 -3.06 -11.63 7.53
N LEU A 34 -1.78 -11.28 7.59
CA LEU A 34 -1.12 -10.52 6.53
C LEU A 34 -1.26 -11.27 5.20
N LEU A 35 -0.92 -12.56 5.18
CA LEU A 35 -1.05 -13.39 3.99
C LEU A 35 -2.50 -13.44 3.49
N GLN A 36 -3.46 -13.67 4.38
CA GLN A 36 -4.88 -13.70 4.01
C GLN A 36 -5.34 -12.36 3.42
N THR A 37 -4.90 -11.24 3.99
CA THR A 37 -5.27 -9.90 3.52
C THR A 37 -4.61 -9.57 2.18
N VAL A 38 -3.39 -10.05 1.92
CA VAL A 38 -2.75 -9.96 0.60
C VAL A 38 -3.49 -10.83 -0.44
N LYS A 39 -3.98 -12.02 -0.07
CA LYS A 39 -4.82 -12.83 -0.96
C LYS A 39 -6.10 -12.09 -1.35
N GLU A 40 -6.75 -11.42 -0.40
CA GLU A 40 -7.91 -10.57 -0.67
C GLU A 40 -7.55 -9.36 -1.55
N LEU A 41 -6.41 -8.70 -1.30
CA LEU A 41 -5.90 -7.61 -2.12
C LEU A 41 -5.75 -8.04 -3.59
N ASN A 42 -5.18 -9.21 -3.84
CA ASN A 42 -4.97 -9.74 -5.19
C ASN A 42 -6.29 -10.06 -5.93
N LEU A 43 -7.41 -10.20 -5.21
CA LEU A 43 -8.74 -10.43 -5.76
C LEU A 43 -9.59 -9.15 -5.83
N ALA A 44 -9.11 -8.02 -5.29
CA ALA A 44 -9.88 -6.78 -5.23
C ALA A 44 -9.95 -6.09 -6.60
N THR A 45 -11.17 -5.83 -7.06
CA THR A 45 -11.44 -5.24 -8.40
C THR A 45 -12.16 -3.89 -8.36
N ASN A 46 -12.74 -3.52 -7.22
CA ASN A 46 -13.55 -2.30 -7.06
C ASN A 46 -13.20 -1.53 -5.78
N GLN A 47 -13.69 -0.29 -5.67
CA GLN A 47 -13.37 0.62 -4.58
C GLN A 47 -13.66 0.01 -3.19
N GLU A 48 -14.86 -0.53 -3.01
CA GLU A 48 -15.31 -1.10 -1.74
C GLU A 48 -14.40 -2.26 -1.29
N ALA A 49 -14.00 -3.13 -2.23
CA ALA A 49 -13.08 -4.22 -1.94
C ALA A 49 -11.70 -3.70 -1.46
N TYR A 50 -11.17 -2.67 -2.14
CA TYR A 50 -9.90 -2.04 -1.71
C TYR A 50 -10.02 -1.33 -0.36
N GLU A 51 -11.16 -0.70 -0.05
CA GLU A 51 -11.40 -0.06 1.25
C GLU A 51 -11.45 -1.08 2.38
N LYS A 52 -12.13 -2.22 2.17
CA LYS A 52 -12.16 -3.35 3.11
C LYS A 52 -10.76 -3.91 3.38
N VAL A 53 -9.96 -4.10 2.33
CA VAL A 53 -8.58 -4.57 2.44
C VAL A 53 -7.70 -3.55 3.17
N LEU A 54 -7.82 -2.26 2.84
CA LEU A 54 -7.07 -1.19 3.51
C LEU A 54 -7.40 -1.14 5.01
N TYR A 55 -8.67 -1.25 5.38
CA TYR A 55 -9.09 -1.29 6.78
C TYR A 55 -8.40 -2.44 7.54
N LYS A 56 -8.34 -3.64 6.95
CA LYS A 56 -7.66 -4.80 7.55
C LYS A 56 -6.16 -4.56 7.72
N PHE A 57 -5.48 -4.00 6.71
CA PHE A 57 -4.06 -3.68 6.83
C PHE A 57 -3.78 -2.58 7.87
N GLU A 58 -4.60 -1.54 7.93
CA GLU A 58 -4.43 -0.47 8.94
C GLU A 58 -4.70 -0.98 10.36
N ARG A 59 -5.69 -1.87 10.54
CA ARG A 59 -5.90 -2.57 11.82
C ARG A 59 -4.68 -3.41 12.21
N LEU A 60 -4.15 -4.21 11.27
CA LEU A 60 -2.92 -4.96 11.48
C LEU A 60 -1.75 -4.05 11.85
N ASN A 61 -1.62 -2.91 11.16
CA ASN A 61 -0.58 -1.93 11.42
C ASN A 61 -0.71 -1.33 12.81
N THR A 62 -1.91 -1.02 13.29
CA THR A 62 -2.11 -0.53 14.67
C THR A 62 -1.71 -1.57 15.72
N LEU A 63 -2.03 -2.84 15.51
CA LEU A 63 -1.73 -3.93 16.46
C LEU A 63 -0.25 -4.34 16.45
N LYS A 64 0.47 -4.16 15.34
CA LYS A 64 1.86 -4.56 15.22
C LYS A 64 2.78 -3.55 15.93
N GLN A 65 3.50 -3.99 16.96
CA GLN A 65 4.47 -3.14 17.67
C GLN A 65 5.64 -2.74 16.76
N GLU A 66 6.36 -3.74 16.22
CA GLU A 66 7.45 -3.51 15.27
C GLU A 66 6.92 -3.45 13.85
N LYS A 67 7.09 -2.32 13.14
CA LYS A 67 6.61 -2.21 11.76
C LYS A 67 7.49 -3.01 10.82
N ASP A 68 6.87 -3.62 9.81
CA ASP A 68 7.55 -4.31 8.71
C ASP A 68 7.27 -3.58 7.39
N TRP A 69 8.28 -3.49 6.53
CA TRP A 69 8.22 -2.80 5.25
C TRP A 69 7.13 -3.36 4.35
N ILE A 70 6.86 -4.68 4.40
CA ILE A 70 5.88 -5.31 3.51
C ILE A 70 4.45 -4.89 3.84
N LEU A 71 4.12 -4.70 5.13
CA LEU A 71 2.81 -4.22 5.55
C LEU A 71 2.62 -2.76 5.12
N LEU A 72 3.62 -1.93 5.37
CA LEU A 72 3.60 -0.51 4.96
C LEU A 72 3.50 -0.37 3.43
N TYR A 73 4.20 -1.24 2.69
CA TYR A 73 4.11 -1.31 1.23
C TYR A 73 2.70 -1.62 0.76
N ASN A 74 2.05 -2.66 1.33
CA ASN A 74 0.71 -3.06 0.93
C ASN A 74 -0.35 -2.01 1.29
N ILE A 75 -0.20 -1.31 2.43
CA ILE A 75 -1.03 -0.15 2.78
C ILE A 75 -0.87 0.96 1.74
N ALA A 76 0.36 1.31 1.40
CA ALA A 76 0.64 2.35 0.41
C ALA A 76 0.07 1.98 -0.96
N TYR A 77 0.20 0.72 -1.37
CA TYR A 77 -0.39 0.23 -2.62
C TYR A 77 -1.90 0.39 -2.65
N CYS A 78 -2.61 0.01 -1.58
CA CYS A 78 -4.06 0.18 -1.49
C CYS A 78 -4.46 1.65 -1.62
N LYS A 79 -3.75 2.56 -0.93
CA LYS A 79 -3.99 4.01 -1.00
C LYS A 79 -3.76 4.57 -2.40
N ILE A 80 -2.70 4.13 -3.07
CA ILE A 80 -2.41 4.50 -4.47
C ILE A 80 -3.51 4.01 -5.42
N VAL A 81 -4.04 2.81 -5.22
CA VAL A 81 -5.14 2.31 -6.05
C VAL A 81 -6.44 3.07 -5.75
N LEU A 82 -6.75 3.30 -4.48
CA LEU A 82 -7.94 4.03 -4.04
C LEU A 82 -7.96 5.49 -4.47
N SER A 83 -6.79 6.12 -4.67
CA SER A 83 -6.74 7.51 -5.10
C SER A 83 -7.37 7.76 -6.47
N ARG A 84 -7.63 6.72 -7.28
CA ARG A 84 -8.33 6.86 -8.57
C ARG A 84 -9.81 7.25 -8.42
N TRP A 85 -10.40 6.98 -7.26
CA TRP A 85 -11.79 7.34 -6.93
C TRP A 85 -11.90 8.56 -6.02
N LYS A 86 -10.79 9.26 -5.78
CA LYS A 86 -10.72 10.39 -4.85
C LYS A 86 -10.11 11.60 -5.53
N GLU A 87 -10.74 12.76 -5.35
CA GLU A 87 -10.25 14.02 -5.89
C GLU A 87 -8.96 14.49 -5.20
N GLY A 88 -8.87 14.34 -3.87
CA GLY A 88 -7.73 14.80 -3.09
C GLY A 88 -6.42 14.00 -3.26
N SER A 89 -5.32 14.57 -2.76
CA SER A 89 -3.99 13.94 -2.73
C SER A 89 -3.63 13.27 -1.41
N ALA A 90 -4.45 13.40 -0.37
CA ALA A 90 -4.12 12.97 0.99
C ALA A 90 -3.70 11.50 1.09
N ASP A 91 -4.40 10.59 0.38
CA ASP A 91 -4.03 9.18 0.36
C ASP A 91 -2.69 8.91 -0.34
N LEU A 92 -2.36 9.67 -1.40
CA LEU A 92 -1.08 9.56 -2.09
C LEU A 92 0.06 10.11 -1.21
N GLU A 93 -0.18 11.22 -0.51
CA GLU A 93 0.78 11.80 0.44
C GLU A 93 1.04 10.85 1.61
N ASP A 94 -0.01 10.22 2.15
CA ASP A 94 0.15 9.19 3.17
C ASP A 94 0.84 7.94 2.61
N ALA A 95 0.55 7.52 1.37
CA ALA A 95 1.25 6.42 0.73
C ALA A 95 2.76 6.68 0.62
N VAL A 96 3.18 7.89 0.22
CA VAL A 96 4.58 8.31 0.21
C VAL A 96 5.19 8.22 1.63
N SER A 97 4.49 8.73 2.65
CA SER A 97 4.94 8.64 4.05
C SER A 97 5.14 7.19 4.52
N LYS A 98 4.22 6.29 4.17
CA LYS A 98 4.32 4.85 4.45
C LYS A 98 5.52 4.22 3.72
N LEU A 99 5.76 4.57 2.47
CA LEU A 99 6.87 4.05 1.67
C LEU A 99 8.23 4.56 2.14
N GLN A 100 8.33 5.81 2.58
CA GLN A 100 9.55 6.35 3.19
C GLN A 100 9.86 5.67 4.53
N LYS A 101 8.83 5.33 5.33
CA LYS A 101 9.00 4.48 6.53
C LYS A 101 9.47 3.08 6.14
N ALA A 102 8.85 2.47 5.12
CA ALA A 102 9.25 1.16 4.61
C ALA A 102 10.70 1.15 4.10
N ALA A 103 11.15 2.19 3.42
CA ALA A 103 12.51 2.32 2.91
C ALA A 103 13.58 2.38 4.01
N ARG A 104 13.22 2.89 5.21
CA ARG A 104 14.13 2.84 6.39
C ARG A 104 14.26 1.44 6.97
N LEU A 105 13.19 0.64 6.89
CA LEU A 105 13.17 -0.76 7.35
C LEU A 105 13.80 -1.72 6.33
N SER A 106 13.71 -1.39 5.04
CA SER A 106 14.30 -2.16 3.94
C SER A 106 15.01 -1.22 2.97
N PRO A 107 16.23 -0.78 3.31
CA PRO A 107 17.01 0.11 2.46
C PRO A 107 17.37 -0.57 1.14
N ASN A 108 17.48 0.21 0.07
CA ASN A 108 17.81 -0.29 -1.27
C ASN A 108 16.85 -1.38 -1.79
N ASN A 109 15.56 -1.24 -1.48
CA ASN A 109 14.53 -2.15 -1.97
C ASN A 109 13.90 -1.64 -3.27
N SER A 110 14.11 -2.39 -4.36
CA SER A 110 13.60 -2.06 -5.69
C SER A 110 12.07 -1.88 -5.73
N GLU A 111 11.31 -2.69 -4.97
CA GLU A 111 9.85 -2.59 -4.93
C GLU A 111 9.39 -1.28 -4.29
N ILE A 112 10.00 -0.89 -3.17
CA ILE A 112 9.63 0.33 -2.45
C ILE A 112 9.91 1.57 -3.31
N LEU A 113 11.09 1.65 -3.92
CA LEU A 113 11.46 2.74 -4.84
C LEU A 113 10.50 2.82 -6.03
N THR A 114 10.09 1.67 -6.57
CA THR A 114 9.11 1.57 -7.66
C THR A 114 7.76 2.14 -7.26
N LEU A 115 7.20 1.69 -6.13
CA LEU A 115 5.86 2.10 -5.70
C LEU A 115 5.84 3.57 -5.25
N GLU A 116 6.93 4.05 -4.65
CA GLU A 116 7.11 5.47 -4.29
C GLU A 116 7.11 6.35 -5.54
N SER A 117 7.81 5.92 -6.58
CA SER A 117 7.83 6.61 -7.88
C SER A 117 6.46 6.64 -8.53
N ARG A 118 5.67 5.56 -8.41
CA ARG A 118 4.28 5.55 -8.89
C ARG A 118 3.43 6.58 -8.14
N ALA A 119 3.57 6.69 -6.82
CA ALA A 119 2.88 7.72 -6.05
C ALA A 119 3.29 9.13 -6.48
N TYR A 120 4.57 9.36 -6.77
CA TYR A 120 5.07 10.63 -7.30
C TYR A 120 4.46 11.00 -8.65
N ILE A 121 4.40 10.06 -9.59
CA ILE A 121 3.76 10.30 -10.90
C ILE A 121 2.29 10.75 -10.72
N LEU A 122 1.55 10.08 -9.83
CA LEU A 122 0.15 10.42 -9.58
C LEU A 122 -0.02 11.77 -8.85
N LEU A 123 0.87 12.09 -7.90
CA LEU A 123 0.88 13.40 -7.24
C LEU A 123 1.17 14.52 -8.25
N ILE A 124 2.14 14.32 -9.14
CA ILE A 124 2.44 15.26 -10.22
C ILE A 124 1.21 15.43 -11.12
N GLY A 125 0.56 14.34 -11.53
CA GLY A 125 -0.65 14.40 -12.36
C GLY A 125 -1.81 15.16 -11.71
N LYS A 126 -1.96 15.10 -10.38
CA LYS A 126 -3.00 15.86 -9.65
C LYS A 126 -2.72 17.37 -9.58
N ASN A 127 -1.46 17.80 -9.54
CA ASN A 127 -1.09 19.21 -9.54
C ASN A 127 0.36 19.39 -10.01
N THR A 128 0.53 19.56 -11.32
CA THR A 128 1.86 19.64 -11.95
C THR A 128 2.68 20.81 -11.43
N THR A 129 2.06 21.98 -11.22
CA THR A 129 2.75 23.18 -10.71
C THR A 129 3.30 22.98 -9.30
N LYS A 130 2.50 22.40 -8.41
CA LYS A 130 2.90 22.14 -7.01
C LYS A 130 3.91 21.00 -6.90
N ASN A 131 3.66 19.90 -7.59
CA ASN A 131 4.33 18.62 -7.33
C ASN A 131 5.43 18.29 -8.33
N GLY A 132 5.41 18.88 -9.54
CA GLY A 132 6.40 18.68 -10.60
C GLY A 132 7.83 18.98 -10.14
N PRO A 133 8.13 20.22 -9.68
CA PRO A 133 9.47 20.58 -9.20
C PRO A 133 9.95 19.74 -8.01
N LYS A 134 9.01 19.27 -7.18
CA LYS A 134 9.31 18.49 -5.98
C LYS A 134 9.71 17.05 -6.29
N TYR A 135 9.00 16.38 -7.19
CA TYR A 135 9.09 14.93 -7.30
C TYR A 135 9.67 14.41 -8.63
N THR A 136 9.79 15.23 -9.67
CA THR A 136 10.22 14.74 -11.00
C THR A 136 11.61 14.09 -10.95
N GLN A 137 12.61 14.81 -10.43
CA GLN A 137 13.98 14.30 -10.35
C GLN A 137 14.09 13.08 -9.43
N GLN A 138 13.38 13.11 -8.30
CA GLN A 138 13.37 11.99 -7.36
C GLN A 138 12.72 10.74 -7.95
N CYS A 139 11.59 10.89 -8.66
CA CYS A 139 10.91 9.81 -9.36
C CYS A 139 11.85 9.12 -10.36
N LYS A 140 12.52 9.92 -11.20
CA LYS A 140 13.46 9.42 -12.19
C LYS A 140 14.64 8.66 -11.55
N SER A 141 15.28 9.27 -10.54
CA SER A 141 16.40 8.67 -9.81
C SER A 141 15.99 7.37 -9.11
N ASN A 142 14.81 7.34 -8.48
CA ASN A 142 14.29 6.15 -7.82
C ASN A 142 14.05 5.01 -8.82
N LEU A 143 13.52 5.30 -10.02
CA LEU A 143 13.28 4.28 -11.05
C LEU A 143 14.58 3.72 -11.63
N ASP A 144 15.56 4.60 -11.92
CA ASP A 144 16.89 4.18 -12.37
C ASP A 144 17.57 3.28 -11.31
N LYS A 145 17.47 3.65 -10.03
CA LYS A 145 17.98 2.86 -8.91
C LYS A 145 17.20 1.55 -8.71
N ALA A 146 15.87 1.56 -8.86
CA ALA A 146 15.06 0.36 -8.70
C ALA A 146 15.43 -0.71 -9.73
N ILE A 147 15.66 -0.31 -10.99
CA ILE A 147 16.08 -1.22 -12.06
C ILE A 147 17.51 -1.71 -11.86
N SER A 148 18.43 -0.85 -11.40
CA SER A 148 19.81 -1.28 -11.14
C SER A 148 19.89 -2.29 -9.98
N LEU A 149 19.09 -2.10 -8.93
CA LEU A 149 18.99 -3.01 -7.80
C LEU A 149 18.35 -4.35 -8.16
N ASN A 150 17.35 -4.36 -9.04
CA ASN A 150 16.70 -5.57 -9.50
C ASN A 150 16.24 -5.44 -10.96
N LYS A 151 17.07 -5.92 -11.87
CA LYS A 151 16.80 -5.94 -13.32
C LYS A 151 15.61 -6.81 -13.71
N ASN A 152 15.16 -7.69 -12.81
CA ASN A 152 14.04 -8.60 -13.01
C ASN A 152 12.75 -8.12 -12.32
N ASN A 153 12.70 -6.90 -11.78
CA ASN A 153 11.47 -6.34 -11.20
C ASN A 153 10.56 -5.81 -12.32
N PRO A 154 9.48 -6.52 -12.72
CA PRO A 154 8.61 -6.07 -13.81
C PRO A 154 7.87 -4.77 -13.49
N ARG A 155 7.57 -4.50 -12.20
CA ARG A 155 6.86 -3.28 -11.77
C ARG A 155 7.74 -2.05 -11.95
N ALA A 156 9.06 -2.17 -11.77
CA ALA A 156 9.99 -1.07 -11.98
C ALA A 156 9.92 -0.58 -13.44
N TYR A 157 9.94 -1.51 -14.40
CA TYR A 157 9.78 -1.18 -15.83
C TYR A 157 8.39 -0.65 -16.14
N LEU A 158 7.32 -1.23 -15.60
CA LEU A 158 5.97 -0.68 -15.74
C LEU A 158 5.91 0.80 -15.32
N VAL A 159 6.35 1.13 -14.10
CA VAL A 159 6.29 2.52 -13.61
C VAL A 159 7.24 3.43 -14.39
N TYR A 160 8.35 2.88 -14.88
CA TYR A 160 9.28 3.65 -15.72
C TYR A 160 8.72 3.96 -17.10
N GLY A 161 7.97 3.03 -17.70
CA GLY A 161 7.18 3.28 -18.90
C GLY A 161 6.15 4.38 -18.68
N MET A 162 5.48 4.39 -17.52
CA MET A 162 4.56 5.49 -17.14
C MET A 162 5.28 6.84 -17.09
N TYR A 163 6.47 6.91 -16.49
CA TYR A 163 7.27 8.14 -16.47
C TYR A 163 7.53 8.64 -17.91
N TYR A 164 8.04 7.74 -18.77
CA TYR A 164 8.39 8.11 -20.14
C TYR A 164 7.21 8.55 -21.00
N VAL A 165 6.04 7.91 -20.84
CA VAL A 165 4.85 8.26 -21.62
C VAL A 165 4.21 9.57 -21.17
N TYR A 166 4.19 9.87 -19.88
CA TYR A 166 3.42 11.00 -19.35
C TYR A 166 4.23 12.26 -19.07
N PHE A 167 5.55 12.18 -19.01
CA PHE A 167 6.38 13.35 -18.71
C PHE A 167 6.73 14.13 -19.99
N PRO A 168 6.95 15.46 -19.91
CA PRO A 168 7.42 16.23 -21.05
C PRO A 168 8.86 15.88 -21.47
N LYS A 169 9.21 16.14 -22.74
CA LYS A 169 10.57 15.93 -23.27
C LYS A 169 11.67 16.66 -22.50
N ILE A 170 11.40 17.87 -21.98
CA ILE A 170 12.38 18.67 -21.23
C ILE A 170 12.89 17.99 -19.95
N VAL A 171 12.10 17.08 -19.38
CA VAL A 171 12.47 16.26 -18.21
C VAL A 171 12.73 14.79 -18.59
N GLY A 172 12.95 14.54 -19.88
CA GLY A 172 13.32 13.23 -20.41
C GLY A 172 12.15 12.30 -20.74
N GLY A 173 10.92 12.81 -20.83
CA GLY A 173 9.81 12.04 -21.37
C GLY A 173 9.98 11.70 -22.86
N ASP A 174 9.55 10.50 -23.23
CA ASP A 174 9.70 9.93 -24.57
C ASP A 174 8.68 8.77 -24.70
N PRO A 175 7.51 9.00 -25.31
CA PRO A 175 6.46 7.99 -25.42
C PRO A 175 6.89 6.72 -26.15
N GLU A 176 7.71 6.82 -27.21
CA GLU A 176 8.20 5.67 -27.96
C GLU A 176 9.11 4.79 -27.07
N LYS A 177 10.00 5.42 -26.31
CA LYS A 177 10.81 4.72 -25.32
C LYS A 177 9.94 4.10 -24.22
N GLY A 178 8.92 4.81 -23.76
CA GLY A 178 7.96 4.28 -22.78
C GLY A 178 7.30 2.99 -23.25
N CYS A 179 6.92 2.92 -24.52
CA CYS A 179 6.35 1.72 -25.12
C CYS A 179 7.34 0.54 -25.22
N LYS A 180 8.60 0.80 -25.58
CA LYS A 180 9.65 -0.23 -25.52
C LYS A 180 9.82 -0.78 -24.10
N ILE A 181 9.76 0.10 -23.09
CA ILE A 181 9.87 -0.29 -21.68
C ILE A 181 8.66 -1.10 -21.21
N PHE A 182 7.43 -0.75 -21.62
CA PHE A 182 6.24 -1.56 -21.28
C PHE A 182 6.30 -2.96 -21.88
N ASN A 183 6.81 -3.10 -23.11
CA ASN A 183 7.04 -4.42 -23.71
C ASN A 183 8.08 -5.23 -22.93
N GLN A 184 9.16 -4.60 -22.46
CA GLN A 184 10.12 -5.24 -21.56
C GLN A 184 9.48 -5.67 -20.23
N ALA A 185 8.62 -4.84 -19.63
CA ALA A 185 7.87 -5.19 -18.44
C ALA A 185 6.97 -6.41 -18.70
N ALA A 186 6.30 -6.48 -19.85
CA ALA A 186 5.46 -7.62 -20.24
C ALA A 186 6.27 -8.92 -20.31
N SER A 187 7.46 -8.90 -20.91
CA SER A 187 8.36 -10.06 -20.94
C SER A 187 8.75 -10.52 -19.53
N LEU A 188 9.04 -9.59 -18.62
CA LEU A 188 9.38 -9.90 -17.23
C LEU A 188 8.18 -10.44 -16.43
N TYR A 189 6.98 -9.90 -16.65
CA TYR A 189 5.77 -10.45 -16.04
C TYR A 189 5.49 -11.89 -16.50
N ASN A 190 5.74 -12.21 -17.78
CA ASN A 190 5.59 -13.58 -18.29
C ASN A 190 6.60 -14.56 -17.67
N GLN A 191 7.75 -14.08 -17.22
CA GLN A 191 8.75 -14.87 -16.51
C GLN A 191 8.50 -14.95 -14.99
N THR A 192 7.68 -14.03 -14.46
CA THR A 192 7.37 -13.94 -13.03
C THR A 192 6.19 -14.85 -12.70
N LYS A 193 6.43 -15.92 -11.95
CA LYS A 193 5.35 -16.77 -11.44
C LYS A 193 4.67 -16.09 -10.26
N MET A 194 3.34 -15.99 -10.30
CA MET A 194 2.55 -15.63 -9.14
C MET A 194 2.61 -16.75 -8.10
N ASP A 195 2.74 -16.36 -6.83
CA ASP A 195 2.72 -17.27 -5.70
C ASP A 195 1.59 -16.84 -4.75
N PRO A 196 0.46 -17.56 -4.72
CA PRO A 196 -0.66 -17.20 -3.87
C PRO A 196 -0.31 -17.25 -2.37
N ASN A 197 0.79 -17.90 -1.98
CA ASN A 197 1.24 -17.99 -0.59
C ASN A 197 2.33 -16.96 -0.25
N SER A 198 2.55 -15.97 -1.12
CA SER A 198 3.51 -14.89 -0.91
C SER A 198 2.83 -13.57 -0.55
N VAL A 199 3.41 -12.87 0.42
CA VAL A 199 3.04 -11.47 0.75
C VAL A 199 3.75 -10.45 -0.14
N LYS A 200 4.64 -10.90 -1.04
CA LYS A 200 5.37 -10.03 -1.97
C LYS A 200 4.43 -9.44 -3.03
N PRO A 201 4.79 -8.31 -3.63
CA PRO A 201 3.94 -7.64 -4.61
C PRO A 201 3.73 -8.50 -5.87
N GLN A 202 2.47 -8.64 -6.29
CA GLN A 202 2.08 -9.42 -7.47
C GLN A 202 1.19 -8.63 -8.44
N TRP A 203 1.08 -7.32 -8.24
CA TRP A 203 0.29 -6.44 -9.09
C TRP A 203 1.04 -6.04 -10.37
N GLY A 204 0.28 -5.50 -11.31
CA GLY A 204 0.79 -4.66 -12.39
C GLY A 204 0.83 -5.32 -13.77
N LYS A 205 0.59 -6.62 -13.88
CA LYS A 205 0.56 -7.30 -15.19
C LYS A 205 -0.55 -6.74 -16.08
N GLU A 206 -1.78 -6.75 -15.60
CA GLU A 206 -2.96 -6.26 -16.32
C GLU A 206 -2.88 -4.75 -16.56
N LEU A 207 -2.27 -4.01 -15.61
CA LEU A 207 -2.03 -2.58 -15.76
C LEU A 207 -1.02 -2.30 -16.88
N ASN A 208 0.03 -3.11 -17.00
CA ASN A 208 1.02 -2.99 -18.07
C ASN A 208 0.39 -3.29 -19.43
N GLU A 209 -0.42 -4.35 -19.52
CA GLU A 209 -1.17 -4.69 -20.73
C GLU A 209 -2.11 -3.55 -21.15
N TRP A 210 -2.77 -2.92 -20.18
CA TRP A 210 -3.59 -1.73 -20.43
C TRP A 210 -2.76 -0.58 -21.02
N TYR A 211 -1.58 -0.28 -20.47
CA TYR A 211 -0.71 0.76 -21.01
C TYR A 211 -0.24 0.46 -22.43
N ILE A 212 0.17 -0.78 -22.71
CA ILE A 212 0.55 -1.18 -24.08
C ILE A 212 -0.62 -0.92 -25.03
N LYS A 213 -1.82 -1.42 -24.69
CA LYS A 213 -3.00 -1.31 -25.55
C LYS A 213 -3.42 0.14 -25.83
N ASN A 214 -3.27 1.04 -24.86
CA ASN A 214 -3.85 2.40 -24.94
C ASN A 214 -2.82 3.48 -25.27
N ASN A 215 -1.53 3.25 -25.03
CA ASN A 215 -0.48 4.26 -25.20
C ASN A 215 0.54 3.89 -26.28
N CYS A 216 0.60 2.63 -26.70
CA CYS A 216 1.54 2.15 -27.70
C CYS A 216 0.78 1.81 -28.97
N LYS A 217 0.85 2.72 -29.94
CA LYS A 217 0.34 2.54 -31.29
C LYS A 217 1.49 2.27 -32.24
#